data_AF-A0A916SY40-F1
#
_entry.id   AF-A0A916SY40-F1
#
_cell.length_a   1.000
_cell.length_b   1.000
_cell.length_c   1.000
_cell.angle_alpha   90.00
_cell.angle_beta   90.00
_cell.angle_gamma   90.00
#
_symmetry.space_group_name_H-M   'P 1'
#
loop_
_entity.id
_entity.type
_entity.pdbx_description
1 polymer ?
#
loop_
_entity_poly.entity_id
_entity_poly.type
_entity_poly.pdbx_seq_one_letter_code
_entity_poly.pdbx_strand_id
1 'polypeptide(L)' 'MDRMNVETAQRNIDEFEFMLSFGMGVERACIRVNRAPRSILRYYAALKLPAPGGLAGLDRSGTRKASS' A
#
# COMPACT_ATOMS: atom_id res chain seq x y z
N MET A 1 11.06 4.24 -17.87
CA MET A 1 10.70 4.37 -16.45
C MET A 1 11.19 5.73 -15.98
N ASP A 2 10.29 6.71 -16.00
CA ASP A 2 10.57 8.10 -15.62
C ASP A 2 11.01 8.18 -14.16
N ARG A 3 12.21 8.73 -13.93
CA ARG A 3 12.82 8.94 -12.60
C ARG A 3 11.91 9.73 -11.64
N MET A 4 11.00 10.54 -12.19
CA MET A 4 10.03 11.35 -11.43
C MET A 4 9.00 10.52 -10.64
N ASN A 5 8.87 9.22 -10.91
CA ASN A 5 7.85 8.36 -10.28
C ASN A 5 8.36 7.58 -9.04
N VAL A 6 9.68 7.48 -8.84
CA VAL A 6 10.27 6.65 -7.76
C VAL A 6 10.31 7.41 -6.44
N GLU A 7 10.76 8.67 -6.44
CA GLU A 7 10.81 9.50 -5.22
C GLU A 7 9.41 9.71 -4.62
N THR A 8 8.40 9.91 -5.47
CA THR A 8 7.01 10.03 -5.04
C THR A 8 6.48 8.70 -4.48
N ALA A 9 6.86 7.57 -5.07
CA ALA A 9 6.48 6.26 -4.57
C ALA A 9 7.11 5.96 -3.19
N GLN A 10 8.40 6.28 -3.03
CA GLN A 10 9.11 6.12 -1.77
C GLN A 10 8.48 6.96 -0.67
N ARG A 11 8.24 8.25 -0.91
CA ARG A 11 7.61 9.14 0.07
C ARG A 11 6.23 8.64 0.51
N ASN A 12 5.41 8.15 -0.43
CA ASN A 12 4.09 7.60 -0.08
C ASN A 12 4.20 6.30 0.74
N ILE A 13 5.22 5.47 0.49
CA ILE A 13 5.48 4.27 1.30
C ILE A 13 5.96 4.67 2.69
N ASP A 14 6.91 5.60 2.80
CA ASP A 14 7.45 6.04 4.08
C ASP A 14 6.35 6.63 4.98
N GLU A 15 5.47 7.48 4.41
CA GLU A 15 4.35 8.05 5.15
C GLU A 15 3.32 6.98 5.54
N PHE A 16 3.07 6.01 4.66
CA PHE A 16 2.18 4.89 4.94
C PHE A 16 2.72 3.99 6.06
N GLU A 17 3.99 3.59 6.00
CA GLU A 17 4.63 2.77 7.04
C GLU A 17 4.75 3.51 8.37
N PHE A 18 5.04 4.81 8.33
CA PHE A 18 5.02 5.65 9.51
C PHE A 18 3.65 5.57 10.19
N MET A 19 2.54 5.70 9.47
CA MET A 19 1.20 5.56 10.05
C MET A 19 0.95 4.17 10.64
N LEU A 20 1.36 3.11 9.95
CA LEU A 20 1.24 1.74 10.47
C LEU A 20 2.02 1.57 11.78
N SER A 21 3.17 2.23 11.93
CA SER A 21 3.97 2.16 13.15
C SER A 21 3.25 2.74 14.39
N PHE A 22 2.28 3.66 14.21
CA PHE A 22 1.39 4.15 15.27
C PHE A 22 0.16 3.26 15.51
N GLY A 23 0.12 2.07 14.90
CA GLY A 23 -1.03 1.17 14.99
C GLY A 23 -2.22 1.62 14.16
N MET A 24 -2.04 2.54 13.20
CA MET A 24 -3.10 2.92 12.28
C MET A 24 -3.43 1.74 11.35
N GLY A 25 -4.71 1.42 11.18
CA GLY A 25 -5.13 0.40 10.23
C GLY A 25 -4.83 0.79 8.78
N VAL A 26 -4.56 -0.20 7.93
CA VAL A 26 -4.17 -0.03 6.51
C VAL A 26 -5.16 0.86 5.74
N GLU A 27 -6.47 0.68 5.92
CA GLU A 27 -7.49 1.49 5.23
C GLU A 27 -7.37 2.98 5.57
N ARG A 28 -7.19 3.31 6.86
CA ARG A 28 -7.02 4.69 7.31
C ARG A 28 -5.69 5.28 6.83
N ALA A 29 -4.63 4.49 6.85
CA ALA A 29 -3.33 4.92 6.34
C ALA A 29 -3.40 5.23 4.83
N CYS A 30 -4.07 4.38 4.03
CA CYS A 30 -4.32 4.61 2.61
C CYS A 30 -5.12 5.89 2.32
N ILE A 31 -6.18 6.14 3.11
CA ILE A 31 -6.97 7.38 3.02
C ILE A 31 -6.06 8.60 3.28
N ARG A 32 -5.19 8.53 4.30
CA ARG A 32 -4.36 9.66 4.73
C ARG A 32 -3.26 10.01 3.73
N VAL A 33 -2.65 9.02 3.07
CA VAL A 33 -1.72 9.24 1.94
C VAL A 33 -2.45 9.52 0.62
N ASN A 34 -3.78 9.55 0.62
CA ASN A 34 -4.64 9.75 -0.56
C ASN A 34 -4.27 8.81 -1.72
N ARG A 35 -4.13 7.51 -1.42
CA ARG A 35 -3.83 6.48 -2.41
C ARG A 35 -4.70 5.26 -2.17
N ALA A 36 -5.15 4.65 -3.27
CA ALA A 36 -5.80 3.36 -3.20
C ALA A 36 -4.80 2.31 -2.67
N PRO A 37 -5.26 1.31 -1.88
CA PRO A 37 -4.40 0.24 -1.39
C PRO A 37 -3.63 -0.50 -2.50
N ARG A 38 -4.28 -0.70 -3.66
CA ARG A 38 -3.64 -1.27 -4.86
C ARG A 38 -2.48 -0.43 -5.39
N SER A 39 -2.54 0.88 -5.26
CA SER A 39 -1.43 1.76 -5.67
C SER A 39 -0.24 1.62 -4.73
N ILE A 40 -0.48 1.51 -3.42
CA ILE A 40 0.58 1.24 -2.44
C ILE A 40 1.24 -0.11 -2.72
N LEU A 41 0.47 -1.17 -2.96
CA LEU A 41 1.00 -2.47 -3.39
C LEU A 41 1.89 -2.38 -4.63
N ARG A 42 1.48 -1.60 -5.64
CA ARG A 42 2.30 -1.35 -6.83
C ARG A 42 3.61 -0.65 -6.51
N TYR A 43 3.63 0.26 -5.54
CA TYR A 43 4.87 0.91 -5.10
C TYR A 43 5.81 -0.10 -4.41
N TYR A 44 5.29 -0.97 -3.53
CA TYR A 44 6.09 -2.05 -2.93
C TYR A 44 6.68 -2.98 -4.01
N ALA A 45 5.86 -3.37 -5.00
CA ALA A 45 6.32 -4.20 -6.11
C ALA A 45 7.38 -3.49 -6.97
N ALA A 46 7.20 -2.20 -7.26
CA ALA A 46 8.17 -1.40 -8.02
C ALA A 46 9.51 -1.27 -7.30
N LEU A 47 9.49 -1.21 -5.96
CA LEU A 47 10.68 -1.15 -5.11
C LEU A 47 11.22 -2.53 -4.68
N LYS A 48 10.59 -3.63 -5.11
CA LYS A 48 10.91 -5.01 -4.70
C LYS A 48 10.89 -5.20 -3.17
N LEU A 49 10.00 -4.48 -2.49
CA LEU A 49 9.81 -4.56 -1.04
C LEU A 49 8.67 -5.54 -0.69
N PRO A 50 8.75 -6.23 0.45
CA PRO A 50 7.66 -7.07 0.93
C PRO A 50 6.47 -6.20 1.35
N ALA A 51 5.29 -6.47 0.79
CA ALA A 51 4.08 -5.76 1.20
C ALA A 51 3.69 -6.12 2.65
N PRO A 52 3.26 -5.15 3.47
CA PRO A 52 2.79 -5.43 4.82
C PRO A 52 1.53 -6.31 4.78
N GLY A 53 1.35 -7.13 5.83
CA GLY A 53 0.32 -8.19 5.85
C GLY A 53 -1.10 -7.70 5.55
N GLY A 54 -1.46 -6.49 5.99
CA GLY A 54 -2.78 -5.90 5.71
C GLY A 54 -2.97 -5.42 4.26
N LEU A 55 -1.91 -5.24 3.49
CA LEU A 55 -1.96 -5.00 2.04
C LEU A 55 -1.90 -6.31 1.24
N ALA A 56 -1.16 -7.32 1.70
CA ALA A 56 -1.01 -8.60 1.00
C ALA A 56 -2.36 -9.32 0.76
N GLY A 57 -3.35 -9.13 1.63
CA GLY A 57 -4.71 -9.66 1.45
C GLY A 57 -5.54 -8.96 0.35
N LEU A 58 -5.15 -7.77 -0.08
CA LEU A 58 -5.85 -6.97 -1.10
C LEU A 58 -5.41 -7.31 -2.52
N ASP A 59 -4.22 -7.90 -2.68
CA ASP A 59 -3.77 -8.51 -3.94
C ASP A 59 -4.61 -9.76 -4.27
N ARG A 60 -4.99 -10.54 -3.25
CA ARG A 60 -5.84 -11.74 -3.40
C ARG A 60 -7.35 -11.47 -3.44
N SER A 61 -7.81 -10.34 -2.94
CA SER A 61 -9.26 -9.99 -2.93
C SER A 61 -9.84 -9.59 -4.30
N GLY A 62 -9.08 -9.77 -5.39
CA GLY A 62 -9.64 -9.84 -6.74
C GLY A 62 -10.49 -11.08 -7.00
N THR A 63 -10.35 -12.13 -6.18
CA THR A 63 -11.27 -13.29 -6.20
C THR A 63 -12.20 -13.22 -5.00
N ARG A 64 -13.46 -12.88 -5.28
CA ARG A 64 -14.59 -12.89 -4.35
C ARG A 64 -14.53 -14.07 -3.37
N LYS A 65 -14.79 -13.79 -2.09
CA LYS A 65 -15.65 -14.65 -1.29
C LYS A 65 -16.44 -13.82 -0.27
N ALA A 66 -17.38 -13.03 -0.79
CA ALA A 66 -18.60 -12.76 -0.04
C ALA A 66 -19.48 -14.02 -0.17
N SER A 67 -19.42 -14.88 0.84
CA SER A 67 -20.39 -15.96 1.04
C SER A 67 -20.41 -16.28 2.52
N SER A 68 -21.35 -15.65 3.23
CA SER A 68 -22.14 -16.20 4.34
C SER A 68 -23.31 -15.26 4.59
#